data_AF-G5E083-F1
#
_entry.id   AF-G5E083-F1
#
_cell.length_a   1.000
_cell.length_b   1.000
_cell.length_c   1.000
_cell.angle_alpha   90.00
_cell.angle_beta   90.00
_cell.angle_gamma   90.00
#
_symmetry.space_group_name_H-M   'P 1'
#
loop_
_entity.id
_entity.type
_entity.pdbx_description
1 polymer ?
#
loop_
_entity_poly.entity_id
_entity_poly.type
_entity_poly.pdbx_seq_one_letter_code
_entity_poly.pdbx_strand_id
1 'polypeptide(L)'
;WLKDQELSPREPVLPPTKKGPVERFWNNFLQERSLWRIYTFKAYNGGVFALTRVLIPAWIVHYYVKYHIETKPYANVILKPRLFPGDTILETGEVIPSM
;
A
#
# COMPACT_ATOMS: atom_id res chain seq x y z
N TRP A 1 -19.10 -4.52 -50.29
CA TRP A 1 -18.48 -3.48 -49.44
C TRP A 1 -18.89 -3.57 -47.98
N LEU A 2 -20.16 -3.32 -47.60
CA LEU A 2 -20.60 -3.36 -46.18
C LEU A 2 -20.43 -4.75 -45.54
N LYS A 3 -20.72 -5.82 -46.29
CA LYS A 3 -20.56 -7.22 -45.85
C LYS A 3 -19.10 -7.67 -45.77
N ASP A 4 -18.20 -6.99 -46.48
CA ASP A 4 -16.76 -7.32 -46.50
C ASP A 4 -16.00 -6.71 -45.32
N GLN A 5 -16.68 -5.85 -44.53
CA GLN A 5 -16.19 -5.32 -43.26
C GLN A 5 -16.53 -6.23 -42.07
N GLU A 6 -17.32 -7.29 -42.28
CA GLU A 6 -17.63 -8.25 -41.22
C GLU A 6 -16.38 -9.09 -40.92
N LEU A 7 -15.86 -8.96 -39.70
CA LEU A 7 -14.67 -9.68 -39.27
C LEU A 7 -15.00 -11.15 -38.99
N SER A 8 -14.14 -12.02 -39.52
CA SER A 8 -14.20 -13.44 -39.21
C SER A 8 -13.69 -13.67 -37.78
N PRO A 9 -14.21 -14.67 -37.05
CA PRO A 9 -13.74 -14.98 -35.69
C PRO A 9 -12.26 -15.38 -35.55
N ARG A 10 -11.51 -15.50 -36.65
CA ARG A 10 -10.15 -16.05 -36.71
C ARG A 10 -9.10 -14.98 -36.96
N GLU A 11 -9.17 -13.90 -36.20
CA GLU A 11 -8.16 -12.86 -36.29
C GLU A 11 -6.81 -13.36 -35.74
N PRO A 12 -5.69 -12.96 -36.37
CA PRO A 12 -4.37 -13.28 -35.85
C PRO A 12 -4.15 -12.54 -34.52
N VAL A 13 -4.13 -13.29 -33.42
CA VAL A 13 -3.80 -12.76 -32.09
C VAL A 13 -2.32 -13.02 -31.82
N LEU A 14 -1.64 -12.03 -31.23
CA LEU A 14 -0.28 -12.22 -30.73
C LEU A 14 -0.25 -13.36 -29.70
N PRO A 15 0.83 -14.17 -29.67
CA PRO A 15 0.96 -15.22 -28.67
C PRO A 15 0.97 -14.63 -27.26
N PRO A 16 0.37 -15.31 -26.27
CA PRO A 16 0.31 -14.81 -24.91
C PRO A 16 1.69 -14.74 -24.27
N THR A 17 1.94 -13.67 -23.52
CA THR A 17 3.17 -13.52 -22.73
C THR A 17 3.33 -14.66 -21.72
N LYS A 18 4.56 -15.17 -21.57
CA LYS A 18 4.85 -16.22 -20.59
C LYS A 18 4.60 -15.71 -19.16
N LYS A 19 3.53 -16.19 -18.54
CA LYS A 19 3.21 -15.91 -17.13
C LYS A 19 4.30 -16.44 -16.21
N GLY A 20 4.59 -15.71 -15.13
CA GLY A 20 5.53 -16.12 -14.09
C GLY A 20 5.01 -17.28 -13.23
N PRO A 21 5.86 -17.94 -12.40
CA PRO A 21 5.46 -19.11 -11.62
C PRO A 21 4.32 -18.82 -10.62
N VAL A 22 4.37 -17.67 -9.94
CA VAL A 22 3.31 -17.24 -9.00
C VAL A 22 2.01 -16.97 -9.73
N GLU A 23 2.08 -16.29 -10.87
CA GLU A 23 0.91 -15.98 -11.68
C GLU A 23 0.29 -17.27 -12.25
N ARG A 24 1.09 -18.24 -12.71
CA ARG A 24 0.62 -19.56 -13.13
C ARG A 24 -0.09 -20.31 -12.01
N PHE A 25 0.50 -20.32 -10.81
CA PHE A 25 -0.12 -20.94 -9.63
C PHE A 25 -1.51 -20.36 -9.37
N TRP A 26 -1.64 -19.03 -9.30
CA TRP A 26 -2.93 -18.39 -9.03
C TRP A 26 -3.94 -18.61 -10.16
N ASN A 27 -3.51 -18.61 -11.43
CA ASN A 27 -4.39 -18.93 -12.55
C ASN A 27 -4.93 -20.37 -12.46
N ASN A 28 -4.08 -21.35 -12.11
CA ASN A 28 -4.49 -22.73 -11.95
C ASN A 28 -5.39 -22.91 -10.71
N PHE A 29 -5.05 -22.27 -9.59
CA PHE A 29 -5.85 -22.30 -8.37
C PHE A 29 -7.27 -21.75 -8.60
N LEU A 30 -7.39 -20.67 -9.37
CA LEU A 30 -8.66 -20.01 -9.70
C LEU A 30 -9.42 -20.62 -10.88
N GLN A 31 -8.88 -21.65 -11.53
CA GLN A 31 -9.49 -22.29 -12.69
C GLN A 31 -10.88 -22.85 -12.34
N GLU A 32 -11.00 -23.50 -11.18
CA GLU A 32 -12.30 -23.86 -10.60
C GLU A 32 -12.75 -22.73 -9.69
N ARG A 33 -13.75 -21.98 -10.15
CA ARG A 33 -14.22 -20.78 -9.45
C ARG A 33 -15.13 -21.17 -8.28
N SER A 34 -14.54 -21.36 -7.11
CA SER A 34 -15.26 -21.40 -5.83
C SER A 34 -15.17 -20.06 -5.11
N LEU A 35 -16.19 -19.72 -4.31
CA LEU A 35 -16.22 -18.48 -3.54
C LEU A 35 -14.99 -18.35 -2.63
N TRP A 36 -14.65 -19.43 -1.92
CA TRP A 36 -13.46 -19.50 -1.06
C TRP A 36 -12.19 -19.10 -1.83
N ARG A 37 -11.92 -19.73 -2.97
CA ARG A 37 -10.70 -19.48 -3.76
C ARG A 37 -10.60 -18.03 -4.23
N ILE A 38 -11.73 -17.43 -4.62
CA ILE A 38 -11.80 -16.02 -5.03
C ILE A 38 -11.49 -15.09 -3.86
N TYR A 39 -12.10 -15.33 -2.69
CA TYR A 39 -11.84 -14.51 -1.50
C TYR A 39 -10.38 -14.63 -1.03
N THR A 40 -9.80 -15.82 -1.05
CA THR A 40 -8.39 -16.03 -0.71
C THR A 40 -7.47 -15.26 -1.66
N PHE A 41 -7.73 -15.29 -2.96
CA PHE A 41 -6.95 -14.51 -3.93
C PHE A 41 -7.11 -13.00 -3.75
N LYS A 42 -8.32 -12.52 -3.42
CA LYS A 42 -8.55 -11.11 -3.09
C LYS A 42 -7.77 -10.68 -1.85
N ALA A 43 -7.78 -11.49 -0.80
CA ALA A 43 -7.02 -11.22 0.42
C ALA A 43 -5.51 -11.17 0.13
N TYR A 44 -4.99 -12.13 -0.66
CA TYR A 44 -3.61 -12.12 -1.11
C TYR A 44 -3.24 -10.83 -1.87
N ASN A 45 -4.03 -10.45 -2.87
CA ASN A 45 -3.77 -9.22 -3.64
C ASN A 45 -3.84 -7.97 -2.77
N GLY A 46 -4.80 -7.91 -1.84
CA GLY A 46 -4.89 -6.83 -0.86
C GLY A 46 -3.65 -6.77 0.03
N GLY A 47 -3.15 -7.91 0.49
CA GLY A 47 -1.90 -8.00 1.26
C GLY A 47 -0.67 -7.55 0.48
N VAL A 48 -0.52 -8.01 -0.77
CA VAL A 48 0.58 -7.58 -1.65
C VAL A 48 0.52 -6.08 -1.91
N PHE A 49 -0.68 -5.52 -2.13
CA PHE A 49 -0.86 -4.09 -2.30
C PHE A 49 -0.47 -3.32 -1.03
N ALA A 50 -0.97 -3.73 0.13
CA ALA A 50 -0.64 -3.09 1.40
C ALA A 50 0.87 -3.10 1.67
N LEU A 51 1.54 -4.23 1.44
CA LEU A 51 2.99 -4.35 1.63
C LEU A 51 3.75 -3.43 0.65
N THR A 52 3.49 -3.56 -0.64
CA THR A 52 4.30 -2.92 -1.70
C THR A 52 4.00 -1.44 -1.89
N ARG A 53 2.75 -1.02 -1.69
CA ARG A 53 2.30 0.35 -1.97
C ARG A 53 2.11 1.20 -0.71
N VAL A 54 2.05 0.59 0.48
CA VAL A 54 1.85 1.32 1.74
C VAL A 54 3.04 1.10 2.67
N LEU A 55 3.30 -0.14 3.08
CA LEU A 55 4.26 -0.43 4.14
C LEU A 55 5.70 -0.09 3.74
N ILE A 56 6.16 -0.58 2.58
CA ILE A 56 7.53 -0.33 2.12
C ILE A 56 7.77 1.18 1.89
N PRO A 57 6.92 1.91 1.16
CA PRO A 57 7.08 3.36 1.01
C PRO A 57 7.05 4.10 2.35
N ALA A 58 6.14 3.73 3.27
CA ALA A 58 6.06 4.35 4.59
C ALA A 58 7.36 4.15 5.39
N TRP A 59 7.96 2.95 5.36
CA TRP A 59 9.25 2.69 5.99
C TRP A 59 10.38 3.50 5.37
N ILE A 60 10.42 3.63 4.04
CA ILE A 60 11.43 4.44 3.34
C ILE A 60 11.30 5.91 3.76
N VAL A 61 10.08 6.46 3.76
CA VAL A 61 9.83 7.85 4.17
C VAL A 61 10.21 8.04 5.64
N HIS A 62 9.82 7.12 6.52
CA HIS A 62 10.15 7.20 7.94
C HIS A 62 11.68 7.15 8.17
N TYR A 63 12.39 6.26 7.47
CA TYR A 63 13.84 6.19 7.51
C TYR A 63 14.48 7.51 7.03
N TYR A 64 13.96 8.09 5.96
CA TYR A 64 14.44 9.35 5.43
C TYR A 64 14.23 10.50 6.43
N VAL A 65 13.03 10.62 7.01
CA VAL A 65 12.73 11.64 8.04
C VAL A 65 13.72 11.51 9.20
N LYS A 66 13.88 10.29 9.75
CA LYS A 66 14.73 10.02 10.90
C LYS A 66 16.20 10.37 10.69
N TYR A 67 16.79 9.99 9.56
CA TYR A 67 18.24 10.13 9.36
C TYR A 67 18.67 11.33 8.50
N HIS A 68 17.76 11.92 7.72
CA HIS A 68 18.11 13.01 6.80
C HIS A 68 17.43 14.34 7.14
N ILE A 69 16.21 14.31 7.67
CA ILE A 69 15.48 15.53 8.03
C ILE A 69 15.83 15.92 9.45
N GLU A 70 15.63 15.03 10.43
CA GLU A 70 15.85 15.34 11.85
C GLU A 70 17.32 15.63 12.20
N THR A 71 18.26 15.19 11.38
CA THR A 71 19.69 15.50 11.53
C THR A 71 20.04 16.94 11.14
N LYS A 72 19.14 17.64 10.42
CA LYS A 72 19.33 19.03 10.00
C LYS A 72 18.55 19.96 10.92
N PRO A 73 19.18 21.01 11.46
CA PRO A 73 18.48 21.95 12.34
C PRO A 73 17.34 22.63 11.58
N TYR A 74 16.19 22.77 12.25
CA TYR A 74 14.96 23.39 11.71
C TYR A 74 14.35 22.75 10.47
N ALA A 75 14.81 21.57 10.04
CA ALA A 75 14.20 20.89 8.90
C ALA A 75 12.84 20.24 9.23
N ASN A 76 12.60 19.91 10.51
CA ASN A 76 11.30 19.52 11.04
C ASN A 76 10.98 20.38 12.27
N VAL A 77 10.01 21.30 12.14
CA VAL A 77 9.59 22.19 13.22
C VAL A 77 8.19 21.78 13.67
N ILE A 78 8.12 21.18 14.85
CA ILE A 78 6.87 20.72 15.45
C ILE A 78 6.30 21.84 16.31
N LEU A 79 4.99 22.08 16.19
CA LEU A 79 4.27 22.97 17.08
C LEU A 79 4.24 22.36 18.49
N LYS A 80 4.57 23.15 19.50
CA LYS A 80 4.50 22.70 20.89
C LYS A 80 3.08 22.20 21.20
N PRO A 81 2.93 21.06 21.90
CA PRO A 81 1.62 20.54 22.26
C PRO A 81 0.87 21.53 23.14
N ARG A 82 -0.47 21.54 23.02
CA ARG A 82 -1.32 22.34 23.91
C ARG A 82 -1.30 21.72 25.30
N LEU A 83 -1.24 22.59 26.30
CA LEU A 83 -1.18 22.25 27.71
C LEU A 83 -2.49 22.63 28.37
N PHE A 84 -3.08 21.73 29.15
CA PHE A 84 -4.33 21.94 29.87
C PHE A 84 -4.13 21.88 31.40
N PRO A 85 -5.02 22.50 32.18
CA PRO A 85 -4.99 22.40 33.63
C PRO A 85 -5.08 20.94 34.10
N GLY A 86 -4.18 20.54 35.01
CA GLY A 86 -4.05 19.15 35.48
C GLY A 86 -3.11 18.26 34.67
N ASP A 87 -2.65 18.70 33.48
CA ASP A 87 -1.65 17.95 32.72
C ASP A 87 -0.30 17.94 33.44
N THR A 88 0.47 16.86 33.25
CA THR A 88 1.84 16.73 33.79
C THR A 88 2.85 16.77 32.66
N ILE A 89 3.80 17.69 32.73
CA ILE A 89 4.89 17.79 31.75
C ILE A 89 5.84 16.61 31.98
N LEU A 90 5.95 15.68 31.02
CA LEU A 90 6.76 14.47 31.18
C LEU A 90 8.25 14.73 31.42
N GLU A 91 8.78 15.83 30.88
CA GLU A 91 10.20 16.19 30.99
C GLU A 91 10.54 16.84 32.34
N THR A 92 9.61 17.61 32.92
CA THR A 92 9.84 18.40 34.14
C THR A 92 9.15 17.82 35.37
N GLY A 93 8.11 16.99 35.19
CA GLY A 93 7.24 16.50 36.26
C GLY A 93 6.27 17.55 36.82
N GLU A 94 6.26 18.75 36.27
CA GLU A 94 5.39 19.85 36.70
C GLU A 94 3.93 19.57 36.33
N VAL A 95 3.05 19.70 37.33
CA VAL A 95 1.60 19.61 37.15
C VAL A 95 1.06 21.02 36.92
N ILE A 96 0.30 21.18 35.84
CA ILE A 96 -0.31 22.47 35.52
C ILE A 96 -1.43 22.72 36.53
N PRO A 97 -1.42 23.87 37.23
CA PRO A 97 -2.41 24.16 38.24
C PRO A 97 -3.82 24.15 37.63
N SER A 98 -4.75 23.48 38.31
CA SER A 98 -6.17 23.75 38.12
C SER A 98 -6.44 25.18 38.59
N MET A 99 -7.13 25.99 37.78
CA MET A 99 -7.66 27.28 38.24
C MET A 99 -8.43 27.12 39.55
#